data_AF-A0A7S2HU84-F1
#
_entry.id   AF-A0A7S2HU84-F1
#
_cell.length_a   1.000
_cell.length_b   1.000
_cell.length_c   1.000
_cell.angle_alpha   90.00
_cell.angle_beta   90.00
_cell.angle_gamma   90.00
#
_symmetry.space_group_name_H-M   'P 1'
#
loop_
_entity.id
_entity.type
_entity.pdbx_description
1 polymer ?
#
loop_
_entity_poly.entity_id
_entity_poly.type
_entity_poly.pdbx_seq_one_letter_code
_entity_poly.pdbx_strand_id
1 'polypeptide(L)'
;DKALAVEAAGGSKLIRTRISNKDFSKFDIFPERIESGEDTRTTVMVRNLLGTNARQDFLNFLDKFGLGERFTFFYMPCKEHRDVRAGFAFVNFRAAADVHRLHQVVGMGVWQQMRTNEPQCKPLAMSYARFQGHSELAAHFSSSVVLHEQDPEKRPIFRLEQPETAL
;
A
#
# COMPACT_ATOMS: atom_id res chain seq x y z
N ASP A 1 49.77 15.16 -18.55
CA ASP A 1 48.50 15.78 -18.13
C ASP A 1 47.30 15.30 -18.91
N LYS A 2 46.43 14.52 -18.25
CA LYS A 2 44.98 14.73 -18.16
C LYS A 2 44.37 13.57 -17.38
N ALA A 3 44.04 13.87 -16.13
CA ALA A 3 43.08 13.12 -15.31
C ALA A 3 41.64 13.48 -15.73
N LEU A 4 40.66 12.83 -15.07
CA LEU A 4 39.19 12.84 -15.22
C LEU A 4 38.65 11.82 -16.25
N ALA A 5 37.63 11.00 -15.98
CA ALA A 5 36.67 10.98 -14.87
C ALA A 5 36.12 9.56 -14.64
N VAL A 6 35.69 9.33 -13.41
CA VAL A 6 34.98 8.17 -12.89
C VAL A 6 33.49 8.30 -13.24
N GLU A 7 32.86 7.25 -13.76
CA GLU A 7 31.40 7.10 -13.78
C GLU A 7 31.07 5.64 -13.44
N ALA A 8 30.74 5.41 -12.17
CA ALA A 8 30.25 4.14 -11.66
C ALA A 8 28.74 4.03 -11.93
N ALA A 9 28.34 3.33 -12.99
CA ALA A 9 26.95 2.99 -13.25
C ALA A 9 26.53 1.71 -12.49
N GLY A 10 26.27 1.84 -11.19
CA GLY A 10 25.73 0.79 -10.33
C GLY A 10 24.21 0.91 -10.16
N GLY A 11 23.44 0.69 -11.22
CA GLY A 11 21.97 0.64 -11.13
C GLY A 11 21.51 -0.70 -10.54
N SER A 12 21.25 -0.76 -9.24
CA SER A 12 20.69 -1.94 -8.56
C SER A 12 19.27 -2.21 -9.05
N LYS A 13 19.15 -3.14 -10.01
CA LYS A 13 17.87 -3.60 -10.55
C LYS A 13 17.00 -4.18 -9.43
N LEU A 14 15.78 -3.64 -9.29
CA LEU A 14 14.73 -4.21 -8.44
C LEU A 14 14.63 -5.73 -8.67
N ILE A 15 14.88 -6.53 -7.63
CA ILE A 15 14.82 -7.99 -7.71
C ILE A 15 13.35 -8.39 -7.90
N ARG A 16 12.95 -8.58 -9.16
CA ARG A 16 11.63 -9.08 -9.53
C ARG A 16 11.60 -10.60 -9.35
N THR A 17 11.44 -11.06 -8.12
CA THR A 17 11.22 -12.48 -7.84
C THR A 17 9.85 -12.90 -8.40
N ARG A 18 9.83 -13.84 -9.35
CA ARG A 18 8.59 -14.41 -9.90
C ARG A 18 8.01 -15.42 -8.89
N ILE A 19 6.80 -15.17 -8.42
CA ILE A 19 6.10 -15.99 -7.42
C ILE A 19 5.17 -16.98 -8.16
N SER A 20 5.14 -18.25 -7.75
CA SER A 20 4.28 -19.29 -8.37
C SER A 20 2.83 -19.19 -7.88
N ASN A 21 1.87 -19.83 -8.56
CA ASN A 21 0.47 -19.74 -8.16
C ASN A 21 0.17 -20.31 -6.77
N LYS A 22 0.87 -21.38 -6.34
CA LYS A 22 0.74 -21.94 -4.98
C LYS A 22 1.30 -21.03 -3.90
N ASP A 23 2.21 -20.13 -4.26
CA ASP A 23 2.79 -19.19 -3.32
C ASP A 23 1.89 -17.97 -3.06
N PHE A 24 0.79 -17.78 -3.80
CA PHE A 24 -0.08 -16.62 -3.57
C PHE A 24 -1.02 -16.79 -2.37
N SER A 25 -1.39 -18.01 -2.01
CA SER A 25 -2.30 -18.24 -0.88
C SER A 25 -1.72 -17.79 0.47
N LYS A 26 -0.38 -17.69 0.57
CA LYS A 26 0.27 -17.11 1.77
C LYS A 26 -0.06 -15.64 1.97
N PHE A 27 -0.59 -14.96 0.95
CA PHE A 27 -1.02 -13.57 1.04
C PHE A 27 -2.52 -13.43 1.31
N ASP A 28 -3.27 -14.53 1.39
CA ASP A 28 -4.68 -14.48 1.73
C ASP A 28 -4.85 -14.00 3.18
N ILE A 29 -5.93 -13.25 3.39
CA ILE A 29 -6.32 -12.72 4.68
C ILE A 29 -7.39 -13.64 5.24
N PHE A 30 -7.11 -14.23 6.40
CA PHE A 30 -8.05 -15.03 7.17
C PHE A 30 -8.42 -14.23 8.44
N PRO A 31 -9.59 -13.55 8.47
CA PRO A 31 -9.98 -12.68 9.58
C PRO A 31 -9.89 -13.34 10.95
N GLU A 32 -10.24 -14.63 11.02
CA GLU A 32 -10.26 -15.42 12.25
C GLU A 32 -8.85 -15.57 12.86
N ARG A 33 -7.81 -15.58 12.01
CA ARG A 33 -6.40 -15.63 12.46
C ARG A 33 -5.92 -14.29 12.99
N ILE A 34 -6.47 -13.19 12.50
CA ILE A 34 -6.18 -11.86 13.05
C ILE A 34 -6.86 -11.71 14.41
N GLU A 35 -8.13 -12.11 14.51
CA GLU A 35 -8.92 -12.03 15.76
C GLU A 35 -8.31 -12.89 16.88
N SER A 36 -7.79 -14.07 16.56
CA SER A 36 -7.10 -14.94 17.53
C SER A 36 -5.66 -14.51 17.84
N GLY A 37 -5.11 -13.55 17.10
CA GLY A 37 -3.72 -13.08 17.25
C GLY A 37 -2.66 -13.99 16.61
N GLU A 38 -3.05 -15.02 15.86
CA GLU A 38 -2.13 -15.88 15.10
C GLU A 38 -1.46 -15.12 13.94
N ASP A 39 -2.20 -14.22 13.29
CA ASP A 39 -1.71 -13.42 12.18
C ASP A 39 -1.56 -11.94 12.57
N THR A 40 -0.32 -11.50 12.70
CA THR A 40 0.06 -10.15 13.18
C THR A 40 0.50 -9.21 12.07
N ARG A 41 0.33 -9.61 10.81
CA ARG A 41 0.74 -8.82 9.64
C ARG A 41 -0.08 -7.54 9.51
N THR A 42 0.60 -6.46 9.11
CA THR A 42 0.05 -5.09 9.13
C THR A 42 0.01 -4.40 7.78
N THR A 43 0.65 -4.96 6.75
CA THR A 43 0.69 -4.38 5.41
C THR A 43 -0.20 -5.12 4.42
N VAL A 44 -1.05 -4.40 3.72
CA VAL A 44 -1.96 -4.95 2.71
C VAL A 44 -1.78 -4.29 1.35
N MET A 45 -2.06 -5.08 0.31
CA MET A 45 -2.30 -4.61 -1.05
C MET A 45 -3.81 -4.53 -1.26
N VAL A 46 -4.31 -3.34 -1.59
CA VAL A 46 -5.71 -3.11 -1.93
C VAL A 46 -5.82 -2.91 -3.44
N ARG A 47 -6.63 -3.72 -4.10
CA ARG A 47 -6.81 -3.79 -5.56
C ARG A 47 -8.18 -3.27 -5.98
N ASN A 48 -8.34 -3.04 -7.27
CA ASN A 48 -9.53 -2.48 -7.91
C ASN A 48 -9.77 -0.99 -7.58
N LEU A 49 -8.69 -0.25 -7.29
CA LEU A 49 -8.69 1.20 -7.10
C LEU A 49 -8.59 1.90 -8.46
N LEU A 50 -9.72 2.02 -9.15
CA LEU A 50 -9.84 2.66 -10.47
C LEU A 50 -10.30 4.11 -10.36
N GLY A 51 -10.02 4.90 -11.39
CA GLY A 51 -10.47 6.29 -11.51
C GLY A 51 -9.36 7.34 -11.38
N THR A 52 -9.64 8.55 -11.85
CA THR A 52 -8.72 9.69 -11.82
C THR A 52 -8.55 10.31 -10.43
N ASN A 53 -9.42 9.97 -9.47
CA ASN A 53 -9.36 10.44 -8.09
C ASN A 53 -9.13 9.30 -7.08
N ALA A 54 -8.86 8.07 -7.57
CA ALA A 54 -8.82 6.86 -6.74
C ALA A 54 -7.91 6.97 -5.50
N ARG A 55 -6.80 7.70 -5.62
CA ARG A 55 -5.88 7.98 -4.50
C ARG A 55 -6.60 8.74 -3.38
N GLN A 56 -7.16 9.90 -3.71
CA GLN A 56 -7.80 10.76 -2.72
C GLN A 56 -9.08 10.12 -2.18
N ASP A 57 -9.87 9.49 -3.05
CA ASP A 57 -11.09 8.82 -2.65
C ASP A 57 -10.81 7.68 -1.67
N PHE A 58 -9.72 6.94 -1.86
CA PHE A 58 -9.33 5.87 -0.95
C PHE A 58 -8.77 6.41 0.36
N LEU A 59 -8.03 7.51 0.37
CA LEU A 59 -7.61 8.17 1.62
C LEU A 59 -8.84 8.66 2.42
N ASN A 60 -9.79 9.34 1.76
CA ASN A 60 -11.04 9.77 2.38
C ASN A 60 -11.86 8.57 2.92
N PHE A 61 -11.83 7.44 2.20
CA PHE A 61 -12.44 6.19 2.65
C PHE A 61 -11.79 5.68 3.95
N LEU A 62 -10.45 5.67 4.04
CA LEU A 62 -9.76 5.32 5.28
C LEU A 62 -10.15 6.25 6.43
N ASP A 63 -10.18 7.56 6.19
CA ASP A 63 -10.56 8.57 7.20
C ASP A 63 -11.98 8.33 7.73
N LYS A 64 -12.94 8.13 6.81
CA LYS A 64 -14.36 7.90 7.16
C LYS A 64 -14.57 6.71 8.08
N PHE A 65 -13.72 5.69 7.99
CA PHE A 65 -13.80 4.48 8.80
C PHE A 65 -12.84 4.46 9.99
N GLY A 66 -12.25 5.61 10.34
CA GLY A 66 -11.35 5.76 11.48
C GLY A 66 -9.96 5.15 11.27
N LEU A 67 -9.61 4.82 10.02
CA LEU A 67 -8.32 4.23 9.64
C LEU A 67 -7.31 5.28 9.16
N GLY A 68 -7.78 6.52 8.98
CA GLY A 68 -7.02 7.69 8.52
C GLY A 68 -5.69 7.88 9.25
N GLU A 69 -5.72 7.99 10.57
CA GLU A 69 -4.54 8.20 11.42
C GLU A 69 -3.87 6.87 11.87
N ARG A 70 -4.45 5.74 11.49
CA ARG A 70 -4.02 4.39 11.90
C ARG A 70 -2.99 3.78 10.97
N PHE A 71 -2.83 4.31 9.75
CA PHE A 71 -1.80 3.85 8.83
C PHE A 71 -0.47 4.58 9.03
N THR A 72 0.65 3.85 8.91
CA THR A 72 2.01 4.39 8.96
C THR A 72 2.69 4.43 7.60
N PHE A 73 2.12 3.77 6.60
CA PHE A 73 2.56 3.84 5.21
C PHE A 73 1.40 3.80 4.23
N PHE A 74 1.46 4.61 3.17
CA PHE A 74 0.54 4.54 2.04
C PHE A 74 1.29 4.78 0.73
N TYR A 75 1.05 3.95 -0.29
CA TYR A 75 1.61 4.16 -1.61
C TYR A 75 0.70 3.62 -2.71
N MET A 76 0.37 4.48 -3.68
CA MET A 76 -0.38 4.11 -4.89
C MET A 76 0.50 4.39 -6.12
N PRO A 77 1.08 3.35 -6.76
CA PRO A 77 1.93 3.55 -7.93
C PRO A 77 1.17 4.21 -9.10
N CYS A 78 1.78 5.24 -9.70
CA CYS A 78 1.37 5.81 -10.98
C CYS A 78 2.23 5.21 -12.10
N LYS A 79 1.63 4.89 -13.26
CA LYS A 79 2.41 4.50 -14.44
C LYS A 79 2.80 5.77 -15.20
N GLU A 80 4.10 6.04 -15.30
CA GLU A 80 4.67 7.27 -15.90
C GLU A 80 4.24 7.55 -17.35
N HIS A 81 3.72 6.57 -18.10
CA HIS A 81 3.47 6.71 -19.54
C HIS A 81 2.01 6.62 -19.97
N ARG A 82 1.09 6.36 -19.04
CA ARG A 82 -0.36 6.44 -19.29
C ARG A 82 -0.93 6.94 -18.00
N ASP A 83 -1.78 7.96 -18.04
CA ASP A 83 -2.47 8.56 -16.89
C ASP A 83 -3.52 7.60 -16.26
N VAL A 84 -3.09 6.35 -16.08
CA VAL A 84 -3.85 5.18 -15.66
C VAL A 84 -3.13 4.65 -14.45
N ARG A 85 -3.70 4.94 -13.28
CA ARG A 85 -3.24 4.42 -11.99
C ARG A 85 -3.14 2.90 -12.05
N ALA A 86 -2.20 2.32 -11.31
CA ALA A 86 -1.91 0.89 -11.36
C ALA A 86 -3.10 0.00 -10.93
N GLY A 87 -4.17 0.57 -10.40
CA GLY A 87 -5.37 -0.14 -9.95
C GLY A 87 -5.24 -0.72 -8.55
N PHE A 88 -4.17 -0.38 -7.83
CA PHE A 88 -3.90 -0.86 -6.48
C PHE A 88 -3.08 0.13 -5.66
N ALA A 89 -3.13 -0.03 -4.34
CA ALA A 89 -2.31 0.68 -3.37
C ALA A 89 -1.78 -0.29 -2.31
N PHE A 90 -0.70 0.10 -1.65
CA PHE A 90 -0.18 -0.54 -0.46
C PHE A 90 -0.45 0.33 0.76
N VAL A 91 -0.86 -0.29 1.85
CA VAL A 91 -1.13 0.40 3.12
C VAL A 91 -0.52 -0.42 4.25
N ASN A 92 0.26 0.20 5.12
CA ASN A 92 0.69 -0.40 6.38
C ASN A 92 -0.04 0.24 7.54
N PHE A 93 -0.58 -0.57 8.44
CA PHE A 93 -1.22 -0.12 9.67
C PHE A 93 -0.31 -0.23 10.89
N ARG A 94 -0.70 0.44 11.98
CA ARG A 94 -0.07 0.32 13.29
C ARG A 94 -0.31 -1.06 13.91
N ALA A 95 -1.50 -1.64 13.72
CA ALA A 95 -1.85 -2.94 14.28
C ALA A 95 -2.59 -3.84 13.27
N ALA A 96 -2.50 -5.16 13.46
CA ALA A 96 -3.23 -6.14 12.64
C ALA A 96 -4.76 -5.98 12.79
N ALA A 97 -5.24 -5.51 13.95
CA ALA A 97 -6.64 -5.17 14.16
C ALA A 97 -7.17 -4.11 13.17
N ASP A 98 -6.31 -3.17 12.74
CA ASP A 98 -6.68 -2.17 11.73
C ASP A 98 -6.83 -2.82 10.33
N VAL A 99 -6.01 -3.83 10.02
CA VAL A 99 -6.17 -4.65 8.79
C VAL A 99 -7.51 -5.39 8.83
N HIS A 100 -7.85 -6.00 9.97
CA HIS A 100 -9.13 -6.67 10.15
C HIS A 100 -10.30 -5.70 9.96
N ARG A 101 -10.21 -4.50 10.56
CA ARG A 101 -11.24 -3.46 10.39
C ARG A 101 -11.41 -3.06 8.92
N LEU A 102 -10.31 -2.83 8.20
CA LEU A 102 -10.36 -2.52 6.77
C LEU A 102 -11.02 -3.66 5.97
N HIS A 103 -10.67 -4.92 6.28
CA HIS A 103 -11.24 -6.10 5.63
C HIS A 103 -12.77 -6.17 5.79
N GLN A 104 -13.28 -5.93 7.00
CA GLN A 104 -14.71 -5.88 7.27
C GLN A 104 -15.41 -4.80 6.43
N VAL A 105 -14.88 -3.58 6.43
CA VAL A 105 -15.47 -2.44 5.71
C VAL A 105 -15.45 -2.67 4.20
N VAL A 106 -14.37 -3.26 3.67
CA VAL A 106 -14.30 -3.66 2.25
C VAL A 106 -15.37 -4.71 1.93
N GLY A 107 -15.58 -5.69 2.80
CA GLY A 107 -16.62 -6.72 2.65
C GLY A 107 -18.06 -6.17 2.66
N MET A 108 -18.30 -5.01 3.30
CA MET A 108 -19.61 -4.35 3.31
C MET A 108 -19.99 -3.70 1.97
N GLY A 109 -19.05 -3.58 1.01
CA GLY A 109 -19.32 -3.00 -0.32
C GLY A 109 -19.57 -1.48 -0.31
N VAL A 110 -19.22 -0.79 0.77
CA VAL A 110 -19.45 0.67 0.90
C VAL A 110 -18.62 1.46 -0.11
N TRP A 111 -17.49 0.93 -0.55
CA TRP A 111 -16.67 1.54 -1.61
C TRP A 111 -17.47 1.77 -2.89
N GLN A 112 -18.22 0.76 -3.35
CA GLN A 112 -19.04 0.86 -4.56
C GLN A 112 -20.22 1.82 -4.35
N GLN A 113 -20.82 1.83 -3.15
CA GLN A 113 -21.90 2.74 -2.81
C GLN A 113 -21.48 4.22 -2.83
N MET A 114 -20.21 4.52 -2.54
CA MET A 114 -19.67 5.88 -2.65
C MET A 114 -19.32 6.28 -4.09
N ARG A 115 -19.42 5.36 -5.06
CA ARG A 115 -18.99 5.55 -6.45
C ARG A 115 -20.07 5.14 -7.45
N THR A 116 -21.35 5.33 -7.10
CA THR A 116 -22.49 4.93 -7.94
C THR A 116 -22.49 5.53 -9.34
N ASN A 117 -21.82 6.67 -9.54
CA ASN A 117 -21.66 7.33 -10.83
C ASN A 117 -20.56 6.71 -11.72
N GLU A 118 -19.88 5.66 -11.26
CA GLU A 118 -18.82 4.96 -12.00
C GLU A 118 -19.23 3.51 -12.33
N PRO A 119 -19.75 3.26 -13.55
CA PRO A 119 -20.31 1.96 -13.93
C PRO A 119 -19.31 0.79 -13.88
N GLN A 120 -18.01 1.08 -13.85
CA GLN A 120 -16.93 0.09 -13.86
C GLN A 120 -16.31 -0.14 -12.47
N CYS A 121 -16.92 0.41 -11.40
CA CYS A 121 -16.43 0.24 -10.05
C CYS A 121 -16.61 -1.21 -9.56
N LYS A 122 -15.49 -1.96 -9.50
CA LYS A 122 -15.46 -3.31 -8.93
C LYS A 122 -15.32 -3.26 -7.41
N PRO A 123 -15.76 -4.31 -6.69
CA PRO A 123 -15.44 -4.47 -5.27
C PRO A 123 -13.94 -4.37 -5.03
N LEU A 124 -13.55 -3.69 -3.95
CA LEU A 124 -12.15 -3.73 -3.52
C LEU A 124 -11.77 -5.16 -3.16
N ALA A 125 -10.55 -5.53 -3.50
CA ALA A 125 -9.99 -6.83 -3.15
C ALA A 125 -8.70 -6.62 -2.35
N MET A 126 -8.57 -7.32 -1.22
CA MET A 126 -7.43 -7.21 -0.33
C MET A 126 -6.59 -8.48 -0.34
N SER A 127 -5.31 -8.34 -0.04
CA SER A 127 -4.37 -9.42 0.29
C SER A 127 -3.24 -8.81 1.10
N TYR A 128 -2.51 -9.61 1.87
CA TYR A 128 -1.26 -9.15 2.46
C TYR A 128 -0.25 -8.74 1.39
N ALA A 129 0.52 -7.70 1.69
CA ALA A 129 1.64 -7.30 0.86
C ALA A 129 2.84 -8.24 1.06
N ARG A 130 3.75 -8.22 0.08
CA ARG A 130 5.00 -9.00 0.15
C ARG A 130 5.91 -8.53 1.29
N PHE A 131 6.05 -7.22 1.44
CA PHE A 131 6.79 -6.60 2.53
C PHE A 131 5.80 -6.28 3.65
N GLN A 132 6.18 -6.58 4.89
CA GLN A 132 5.34 -6.45 6.08
C GLN A 132 5.97 -5.52 7.11
N GLY A 133 5.16 -4.57 7.59
CA GLY A 133 5.55 -3.63 8.63
C GLY A 133 6.35 -2.43 8.10
N HIS A 134 6.42 -1.40 8.94
CA HIS A 134 7.04 -0.12 8.61
C HIS A 134 8.54 -0.27 8.27
N SER A 135 9.27 -1.08 9.04
CA SER A 135 10.71 -1.28 8.87
C SER A 135 11.07 -1.91 7.52
N GLU A 136 10.39 -3.00 7.13
CA GLU A 136 10.66 -3.64 5.83
C GLU A 136 10.32 -2.72 4.66
N LEU A 137 9.25 -1.94 4.77
CA LEU A 137 8.86 -0.96 3.76
C LEU A 137 9.89 0.17 3.68
N ALA A 138 10.31 0.74 4.81
CA ALA A 138 11.34 1.77 4.84
C ALA A 138 12.64 1.28 4.20
N ALA A 139 13.08 0.06 4.55
CA ALA A 139 14.25 -0.57 3.93
C ALA A 139 14.07 -0.75 2.42
N HIS A 140 12.90 -1.23 1.97
CA HIS A 140 12.60 -1.42 0.56
C HIS A 140 12.62 -0.12 -0.24
N PHE A 141 12.05 0.96 0.31
CA PHE A 141 11.95 2.25 -0.38
C PHE A 141 13.18 3.15 -0.18
N SER A 142 14.07 2.86 0.77
CA SER A 142 15.24 3.68 1.12
C SER A 142 16.14 4.09 -0.06
N SER A 143 16.28 3.22 -1.06
CA SER A 143 17.08 3.45 -2.27
C SER A 143 16.22 3.68 -3.53
N SER A 144 14.91 3.79 -3.36
CA SER A 144 13.98 3.90 -4.48
C SER A 144 13.89 5.33 -5.00
N VAL A 145 14.01 5.49 -6.31
CA VAL A 145 13.86 6.79 -6.99
C VAL A 145 12.48 7.42 -6.76
N VAL A 146 11.46 6.63 -6.43
CA VAL A 146 10.10 7.11 -6.17
C VAL A 146 10.01 8.05 -4.96
N LEU A 147 10.95 7.97 -4.01
CA LEU A 147 11.01 8.95 -2.91
C LEU A 147 11.39 10.35 -3.39
N HIS A 148 12.08 10.42 -4.54
CA HIS A 148 12.55 11.65 -5.18
C HIS A 148 11.69 12.06 -6.39
N GLU A 149 10.54 11.41 -6.59
CA GLU A 149 9.58 11.75 -7.65
C GLU A 149 9.20 13.24 -7.56
N GLN A 150 9.15 13.99 -8.66
CA GLN A 150 8.92 15.43 -8.59
C GLN A 150 7.54 15.78 -8.02
N ASP A 151 6.54 14.97 -8.37
CA ASP A 151 5.18 15.09 -7.88
C ASP A 151 5.02 14.42 -6.49
N PRO A 152 4.80 15.20 -5.41
CA PRO A 152 4.64 14.66 -4.06
C PRO A 152 3.47 13.68 -3.91
N GLU A 153 2.40 13.81 -4.72
CA GLU A 153 1.25 12.91 -4.63
C GLU A 153 1.58 11.49 -5.11
N LYS A 154 2.61 11.36 -5.95
CA LYS A 154 3.10 10.07 -6.45
C LYS A 154 4.12 9.42 -5.53
N ARG A 155 4.58 10.11 -4.49
CA ARG A 155 5.50 9.57 -3.50
C ARG A 155 4.77 8.68 -2.49
N PRO A 156 5.45 7.66 -1.94
CA PRO A 156 4.99 6.99 -0.73
C PRO A 156 4.87 7.97 0.44
N ILE A 157 3.78 7.84 1.21
CA ILE A 157 3.60 8.52 2.49
C ILE A 157 4.15 7.60 3.58
N PHE A 158 5.11 8.09 4.35
CA PHE A 158 5.55 7.48 5.61
C PHE A 158 5.13 8.39 6.76
N ARG A 159 4.46 7.83 7.76
CA ARG A 159 4.18 8.54 9.01
C ARG A 159 5.01 7.93 10.13
N LEU A 160 5.47 8.78 11.04
CA LEU A 160 6.14 8.32 12.25
C LEU A 160 5.18 7.39 13.00
N GLU A 161 5.70 6.24 13.41
CA GLU A 161 5.06 5.43 14.42
C GLU A 161 5.04 6.27 15.70
N GLN A 162 3.93 6.98 15.96
CA GLN A 162 3.84 7.73 17.21
C GLN A 162 3.87 6.69 18.33
N PRO A 163 4.78 6.82 19.32
CA PRO A 163 4.74 5.96 20.49
C PRO A 163 3.34 6.08 21.08
N GLU A 164 2.73 4.96 21.41
CA GLU A 164 1.47 4.92 22.13
C GLU A 164 1.65 5.77 23.38
N THR A 165 1.01 6.94 23.41
CA THR A 165 1.01 7.78 24.60
C THR A 165 0.25 6.99 25.65
N ALA A 166 0.98 6.26 26.50
CA ALA A 166 0.43 5.67 27.70
C ALA A 166 -0.11 6.82 28.55
N LEU A 167 -1.45 6.93 28.60
CA LEU A 167 -2.19 7.73 29.56
C LEU A 167 -2.60 6.86 30.73
#